data_AF-A0A128A4C8-F1
#
_entry.id   AF-A0A128A4C8-F1
#
_cell.length_a   1.000
_cell.length_b   1.000
_cell.length_c   1.000
_cell.angle_alpha   90.00
_cell.angle_beta   90.00
_cell.angle_gamma   90.00
#
_symmetry.space_group_name_H-M   'P 1'
#
loop_
_entity.id
_entity.type
_entity.pdbx_description
1 polymer ?
#
loop_
_entity_poly.entity_id
_entity_poly.type
_entity_poly.pdbx_seq_one_letter_code
_entity_poly.pdbx_strand_id
1 'polypeptide(L)'
;MISNYILLAAHLIVGFILVFYAAKAYKKTKYRPMLLLVIGFSLLVLGETVVDDAFSFLHDGNLQQIIEECFEIAGFIVLILSVKKS
;
A
#
# COMPACT_ATOMS: atom_id res chain seq x y z
N MET A 1 6.30 -20.78 9.62
CA MET A 1 6.27 -20.75 8.13
C MET A 1 4.85 -20.57 7.60
N ILE A 2 3.90 -21.51 7.79
CA ILE A 2 2.53 -21.39 7.24
C ILE A 2 1.80 -20.11 7.69
N SER A 3 1.93 -19.71 8.95
CA SER A 3 1.25 -18.51 9.47
C SER A 3 1.70 -17.20 8.80
N ASN A 4 2.96 -17.10 8.34
CA ASN A 4 3.47 -15.88 7.71
C ASN A 4 2.87 -15.68 6.32
N TYR A 5 2.76 -16.76 5.53
CA TYR A 5 2.13 -16.69 4.21
C TYR A 5 0.63 -16.41 4.29
N ILE A 6 -0.06 -16.90 5.33
CA ILE A 6 -1.48 -16.60 5.55
C ILE A 6 -1.67 -15.12 5.89
N LEU A 7 -0.80 -14.56 6.76
CA LEU A 7 -0.84 -13.14 7.09
C LEU A 7 -0.56 -12.26 5.87
N LEU A 8 0.46 -12.59 5.08
CA LEU A 8 0.80 -11.88 3.86
C LEU A 8 -0.36 -11.93 2.86
N ALA A 9 -0.94 -13.11 2.64
CA ALA A 9 -2.10 -13.27 1.75
C ALA A 9 -3.31 -12.47 2.23
N ALA A 10 -3.59 -12.47 3.54
CA ALA A 10 -4.67 -11.68 4.12
C ALA A 10 -4.42 -10.18 3.93
N HIS A 11 -3.19 -9.71 4.18
CA HIS A 11 -2.81 -8.31 4.01
C HIS A 11 -2.97 -7.87 2.55
N LEU A 12 -2.50 -8.68 1.61
CA LEU A 12 -2.62 -8.42 0.17
C LEU A 12 -4.09 -8.41 -0.28
N ILE A 13 -4.91 -9.38 0.14
CA ILE A 13 -6.34 -9.44 -0.19
C ILE A 13 -7.07 -8.21 0.35
N VAL A 14 -6.92 -7.92 1.65
CA VAL A 14 -7.61 -6.79 2.28
C VAL A 14 -7.14 -5.46 1.67
N GLY A 15 -5.83 -5.32 1.45
CA GLY A 15 -5.23 -4.18 0.79
C GLY A 15 -5.78 -3.93 -0.62
N PHE A 16 -5.81 -4.96 -1.47
CA PHE A 16 -6.38 -4.85 -2.81
C PHE A 16 -7.87 -4.55 -2.80
N ILE A 17 -8.62 -5.08 -1.83
CA ILE A 17 -10.04 -4.76 -1.65
C ILE A 17 -10.21 -3.26 -1.37
N LEU A 18 -9.39 -2.67 -0.49
CA LEU A 18 -9.42 -1.24 -0.20
C LEU A 18 -9.10 -0.40 -1.45
N VAL A 19 -8.04 -0.76 -2.18
CA VAL A 19 -7.65 -0.10 -3.44
C VAL A 19 -8.79 -0.20 -4.46
N PHE A 20 -9.40 -1.37 -4.61
CA PHE A 20 -10.52 -1.60 -5.53
C PHE A 20 -11.72 -0.72 -5.19
N TYR A 21 -12.12 -0.66 -3.92
CA TYR A 21 -13.25 0.18 -3.51
C TYR A 21 -12.96 1.67 -3.69
N ALA A 22 -11.75 2.13 -3.35
CA ALA A 22 -11.32 3.50 -3.60
C ALA A 22 -11.35 3.83 -5.11
N ALA A 23 -10.88 2.92 -5.96
CA ALA A 23 -10.87 3.10 -7.41
C ALA A 23 -12.28 3.10 -8.01
N LYS A 24 -13.14 2.18 -7.55
CA LYS A 24 -14.55 2.12 -7.93
C LYS A 24 -15.29 3.40 -7.53
N ALA A 25 -15.04 3.90 -6.33
CA ALA A 25 -15.63 5.14 -5.84
C ALA A 25 -15.15 6.34 -6.67
N TYR A 26 -13.84 6.44 -6.94
CA TYR A 26 -13.27 7.47 -7.81
C TYR A 26 -13.89 7.44 -9.21
N LYS A 27 -14.05 6.26 -9.81
CA LYS A 27 -14.67 6.11 -11.13
C LYS A 27 -16.11 6.63 -11.16
N LYS A 28 -16.86 6.50 -10.05
CA LYS A 28 -18.25 6.93 -9.94
C LYS A 28 -18.39 8.43 -9.67
N THR A 29 -17.55 9.00 -8.80
CA THR A 29 -17.70 10.39 -8.32
C THR A 29 -16.79 11.39 -9.02
N LYS A 30 -15.68 10.90 -9.62
CA LYS A 30 -14.53 11.71 -10.08
C LYS A 30 -13.95 12.64 -9.01
N TYR A 31 -14.21 12.35 -7.74
CA TYR A 31 -13.77 13.17 -6.63
C TYR A 31 -12.27 12.98 -6.39
N ARG A 32 -11.47 14.04 -6.56
CA ARG A 32 -10.00 13.98 -6.52
C ARG A 32 -9.43 13.33 -5.25
N PRO A 33 -9.97 13.56 -4.05
CA PRO A 33 -9.53 12.85 -2.84
C PRO A 33 -9.62 11.32 -2.95
N MET A 34 -10.63 10.77 -3.61
CA MET A 34 -10.73 9.31 -3.77
C MET A 34 -9.58 8.71 -4.60
N LEU A 35 -9.02 9.47 -5.54
CA LEU A 35 -7.81 9.05 -6.27
C LEU A 35 -6.58 9.04 -5.36
N LEU A 36 -6.50 9.96 -4.39
CA LEU A 36 -5.44 9.94 -3.39
C LEU A 36 -5.57 8.71 -2.48
N LEU A 37 -6.78 8.29 -2.10
CA LEU A 37 -6.97 7.02 -1.39
C LEU A 37 -6.44 5.82 -2.20
N VAL A 38 -6.73 5.76 -3.50
CA VAL A 38 -6.21 4.70 -4.38
C VAL A 38 -4.69 4.67 -4.34
N ILE A 39 -4.03 5.82 -4.51
CA ILE A 39 -2.58 5.92 -4.52
C ILE A 39 -2.01 5.56 -3.14
N GLY A 40 -2.55 6.12 -2.06
CA GLY A 40 -2.08 5.89 -0.70
C GLY A 40 -2.17 4.42 -0.31
N PHE A 41 -3.33 3.78 -0.50
CA PHE A 41 -3.48 2.36 -0.20
C PHE A 41 -2.62 1.49 -1.12
N SER A 42 -2.44 1.86 -2.40
CA SER A 42 -1.56 1.10 -3.30
C SER A 42 -0.10 1.17 -2.85
N LEU A 43 0.37 2.34 -2.40
CA LEU A 43 1.73 2.49 -1.85
C LEU A 43 1.94 1.61 -0.62
N LEU A 44 0.99 1.61 0.32
CA LEU A 44 1.06 0.77 1.53
C LEU A 44 1.12 -0.72 1.18
N VAL A 45 0.22 -1.19 0.31
CA VAL A 45 0.18 -2.60 -0.07
C VAL A 45 1.42 -3.02 -0.82
N LEU A 46 1.90 -2.19 -1.76
CA LEU A 46 3.11 -2.52 -2.53
C LEU A 46 4.37 -2.42 -1.68
N GLY A 47 4.44 -1.48 -0.73
CA GLY A 47 5.53 -1.40 0.24
C GLY A 47 5.68 -2.70 1.01
N GLU A 48 4.63 -3.08 1.73
CA GLU A 48 4.63 -4.27 2.60
C GLU A 48 4.75 -5.60 1.85
N THR A 49 4.26 -5.70 0.60
CA THR A 49 4.19 -7.00 -0.10
C THR A 49 5.20 -7.14 -1.22
N VAL A 50 5.48 -6.08 -1.97
CA VAL A 50 6.39 -6.15 -3.12
C VAL A 50 7.81 -5.83 -2.70
N VAL A 51 8.02 -4.92 -1.74
CA VAL A 51 9.39 -4.63 -1.29
C VAL A 51 9.98 -5.84 -0.57
N ASP A 52 9.20 -6.51 0.26
CA ASP A 52 9.66 -7.68 1.01
C ASP A 52 10.05 -8.85 0.10
N ASP A 53 9.19 -9.21 -0.86
CA ASP A 53 9.42 -10.34 -1.77
C ASP A 53 10.36 -10.00 -2.96
N ALA A 54 10.33 -8.78 -3.51
CA ALA A 54 11.11 -8.44 -4.69
C ALA A 54 12.56 -8.04 -4.37
N PHE A 55 12.82 -7.51 -3.17
CA PHE A 55 14.15 -7.08 -2.76
C PHE A 55 14.87 -8.10 -1.87
N SER A 56 14.26 -9.25 -1.58
CA SER A 56 14.92 -10.38 -0.91
C SER A 56 16.19 -10.88 -1.63
N PHE A 57 16.37 -10.53 -2.90
CA PHE A 57 17.58 -10.83 -3.70
C PHE A 57 18.73 -9.86 -3.44
N LEU A 58 18.46 -8.65 -2.95
CA LEU A 58 19.49 -7.77 -2.40
C LEU A 58 19.87 -8.34 -1.03
N HIS A 59 21.09 -8.85 -0.90
CA HIS A 59 21.62 -9.44 0.35
C HIS A 59 21.83 -8.41 1.49
N ASP A 60 21.10 -7.29 1.48
CA ASP A 60 21.20 -6.21 2.45
C ASP A 60 19.82 -5.91 3.05
N GLY A 61 19.51 -6.60 4.16
CA GLY A 61 18.23 -6.45 4.86
C GLY A 61 18.00 -5.05 5.44
N ASN A 62 19.06 -4.26 5.63
CA ASN A 62 18.93 -2.90 6.13
C ASN A 62 18.41 -1.96 5.03
N LEU A 63 18.90 -2.12 3.80
CA LEU A 63 18.36 -1.36 2.65
C LEU A 63 16.91 -1.72 2.34
N GLN A 64 16.55 -3.01 2.44
CA GLN A 64 15.18 -3.46 2.25
C GLN A 64 14.22 -2.80 3.25
N GLN A 65 14.57 -2.82 4.54
CA GLN A 65 13.76 -2.19 5.59
C GLN A 65 13.59 -0.68 5.37
N ILE A 66 14.67 0.04 5.01
CA ILE A 66 14.60 1.48 4.73
C ILE A 66 13.64 1.78 3.58
N ILE A 67 13.66 0.97 2.52
CA ILE A 67 12.78 1.16 1.37
C ILE A 67 11.32 0.91 1.76
N GLU A 68 11.06 -0.16 2.50
CA GLU A 68 9.72 -0.51 3.00
C GLU A 68 9.12 0.63 3.84
N GLU A 69 9.86 1.10 4.86
CA GLU A 69 9.45 2.23 5.71
C GLU A 69 9.20 3.50 4.88
N CYS A 70 9.98 3.74 3.83
CA CYS A 70 9.79 4.88 2.93
C CYS A 70 8.47 4.78 2.14
N PHE A 71 8.12 3.60 1.64
CA PHE A 71 6.84 3.37 0.96
C PHE A 71 5.66 3.55 1.94
N GLU A 72 5.82 3.06 3.16
CA GLU A 72 4.79 3.18 4.20
C GLU A 72 4.51 4.64 4.55
N ILE A 73 5.57 5.41 4.88
CA ILE A 73 5.48 6.84 5.20
C ILE A 73 4.86 7.62 4.03
N ALA A 74 5.31 7.36 2.80
CA ALA A 74 4.76 8.01 1.61
C ALA A 74 3.27 7.68 1.42
N GLY A 75 2.87 6.42 1.63
CA GLY A 75 1.48 5.98 1.62
C GLY A 75 0.63 6.74 2.65
N PHE A 76 1.08 6.85 3.90
CA PHE A 76 0.38 7.59 4.94
C PHE A 76 0.26 9.08 4.64
N ILE A 77 1.32 9.72 4.14
CA ILE A 77 1.26 11.13 3.73
C ILE A 77 0.16 11.33 2.68
N VAL A 78 0.08 10.47 1.68
CA VAL A 78 -0.96 10.54 0.64
C VAL A 78 -2.36 10.33 1.23
N LEU A 79 -2.53 9.39 2.17
CA LEU A 79 -3.81 9.19 2.87
C LEU A 79 -4.21 10.41 3.70
N ILE A 80 -3.28 11.02 4.43
CA ILE A 80 -3.52 12.26 5.18
C ILE A 80 -3.96 13.39 4.23
N LEU A 81 -3.26 13.54 3.09
CA LEU A 81 -3.63 14.53 2.07
C LEU A 81 -5.01 14.25 1.46
N SER A 82 -5.37 12.97 1.31
CA SER A 82 -6.69 12.56 0.87
C SER A 82 -7.77 13.03 1.85
N VAL A 83 -7.60 12.74 3.14
CA VAL A 83 -8.57 13.10 4.18
C VAL A 83 -8.67 14.62 4.30
N LYS A 84 -7.55 15.34 4.31
CA LYS A 84 -7.52 16.81 4.41
C LYS A 84 -8.21 17.52 3.24
N LYS A 85 -8.25 16.91 2.06
CA LYS A 85 -8.86 17.48 0.85
C LYS A 85 -10.30 17.00 0.61
N SER A 86 -10.78 16.05 1.42
CA SER A 86 -12.14 15.52 1.37
C SER A 86 -13.14 16.42 2.11
#